data_AF-A0A352MF62-F1
#
_entry.id   AF-A0A352MF62-F1
#
_cell.length_a   1.000
_cell.length_b   1.000
_cell.length_c   1.000
_cell.angle_alpha   90.00
_cell.angle_beta   90.00
_cell.angle_gamma   90.00
#
_symmetry.space_group_name_H-M   'P 1'
#
loop_
_entity.id
_entity.type
_entity.pdbx_description
1 polymer ?
#
loop_
_entity_poly.entity_id
_entity_poly.type
_entity_poly.pdbx_seq_one_letter_code
_entity_poly.pdbx_strand_id
1 'polypeptide(L)' 'ITLPAAATTITSGANTMTVDTWTSSPSGTGTLSAGGSQALTVGATLNVGASQPAGTYVSGTPFTVTVNYN' A
#
# COMPACT_ATOMS: atom_id res chain seq x y z
N ILE A 1 8.98 10.10 0.19
CA ILE A 1 8.06 8.96 0.02
C ILE A 1 7.57 8.59 1.40
N THR A 2 6.32 8.92 1.66
CA THR A 2 5.63 8.58 2.90
C THR A 2 4.58 7.54 2.57
N LEU A 3 4.57 6.45 3.34
CA LEU A 3 3.64 5.33 3.21
C LEU A 3 2.63 5.35 4.37
N PRO A 4 1.51 4.61 4.26
CA PRO A 4 0.59 4.44 5.38
C PRO A 4 1.30 3.84 6.59
N ALA A 5 1.20 4.52 7.73
CA ALA A 5 1.79 4.04 8.99
C ALA A 5 0.90 3.00 9.70
N ALA A 6 -0.41 3.06 9.46
CA ALA A 6 -1.39 2.15 10.03
C ALA A 6 -1.86 1.10 9.01
N ALA A 7 -2.35 -0.01 9.53
CA ALA A 7 -3.00 -1.03 8.72
C ALA A 7 -4.27 -0.47 8.04
N THR A 8 -4.54 -0.96 6.83
CA THR A 8 -5.74 -0.64 6.05
C THR A 8 -6.68 -1.84 6.05
N THR A 9 -7.90 -1.65 6.52
CA THR A 9 -8.95 -2.68 6.45
C THR A 9 -9.63 -2.64 5.09
N ILE A 10 -9.70 -3.79 4.42
CA ILE A 10 -10.45 -3.98 3.18
C ILE A 10 -11.63 -4.90 3.43
N THR A 11 -12.76 -4.64 2.76
CA THR A 11 -14.04 -5.30 3.06
C THR A 11 -14.69 -5.91 1.82
N SER A 12 -15.35 -7.04 2.00
CA SER A 12 -16.24 -7.68 1.02
C SER A 12 -17.53 -8.11 1.72
N GLY A 13 -18.58 -7.30 1.60
CA GLY A 13 -19.78 -7.44 2.44
C GLY A 13 -19.43 -7.32 3.93
N ALA A 14 -19.77 -8.32 4.73
CA ALA A 14 -19.44 -8.38 6.16
C ALA A 14 -18.03 -8.92 6.46
N ASN A 15 -17.29 -9.39 5.44
CA ASN A 15 -15.98 -9.99 5.62
C ASN A 15 -14.87 -8.93 5.53
N THR A 16 -13.81 -9.10 6.30
CA THR A 16 -12.67 -8.17 6.34
C THR A 16 -11.34 -8.88 6.14
N MET A 17 -10.36 -8.17 5.58
CA MET A 17 -8.95 -8.52 5.57
C MET A 17 -8.13 -7.28 5.95
N THR A 18 -6.87 -7.48 6.35
CA THR A 18 -5.98 -6.39 6.75
C THR A 18 -4.77 -6.31 5.83
N VAL A 19 -4.47 -5.11 5.33
CA VAL A 19 -3.26 -4.80 4.56
C VAL A 19 -2.34 -3.94 5.41
N ASP A 20 -1.15 -4.42 5.72
CA ASP A 20 -0.19 -3.74 6.59
C ASP A 20 1.25 -3.88 6.07
N THR A 21 2.22 -3.49 6.91
CA THR A 21 3.65 -3.67 6.60
C THR A 21 4.04 -3.05 5.25
N TRP A 22 3.60 -1.81 5.03
CA TRP A 22 3.82 -1.07 3.80
C TRP A 22 5.31 -0.83 3.56
N THR A 23 5.77 -1.11 2.35
CA THR A 23 7.15 -0.90 1.91
C THR A 23 7.19 -0.22 0.56
N SER A 24 8.32 0.43 0.27
CA SER A 24 8.58 0.97 -1.06
C SER A 24 10.04 0.84 -1.44
N SER A 25 10.30 0.81 -2.74
CA SER A 25 11.64 0.94 -3.30
C SER A 25 11.65 2.07 -4.34
N PRO A 26 12.42 3.16 -4.14
CA PRO A 26 13.24 3.44 -2.96
C PRO A 26 12.40 3.67 -1.69
N SER A 27 13.01 3.47 -0.53
CA SER A 27 12.39 3.76 0.77
C SER A 27 12.75 5.18 1.21
N GLY A 28 11.79 5.90 1.83
CA GLY A 28 12.02 7.25 2.29
C GLY A 28 12.20 8.25 1.14
N THR A 29 13.41 8.48 0.67
CA THR A 29 13.70 9.48 -0.37
C THR A 29 14.10 8.80 -1.67
N GLY A 30 13.48 9.20 -2.78
CA GLY A 30 13.89 8.78 -4.13
C GLY A 30 14.82 9.79 -4.79
N THR A 31 15.60 9.35 -5.77
CA THR A 31 16.51 10.21 -6.53
C THR A 31 16.22 10.04 -8.00
N LEU A 32 15.91 11.13 -8.69
CA LEU A 32 15.74 11.06 -10.14
C LEU A 32 17.08 10.72 -10.80
N SER A 33 17.02 9.86 -11.81
CA SER A 33 18.13 9.68 -12.74
C SER A 33 18.47 11.00 -13.45
N ALA A 34 19.63 11.05 -14.13
CA ALA A 34 20.02 12.20 -14.94
C ALA A 34 18.98 12.57 -16.03
N GLY A 35 18.13 11.63 -16.43
CA GLY A 35 17.00 11.86 -17.35
C GLY A 35 15.69 12.30 -16.66
N GLY A 36 15.70 12.60 -15.37
CA GLY A 36 14.53 13.07 -14.64
C GLY A 36 13.49 12.01 -14.29
N SER A 37 13.87 10.73 -14.25
CA SER A 37 12.95 9.62 -13.95
C SER A 37 13.42 8.74 -12.80
N GLN A 38 12.46 8.22 -12.01
CA GLN A 38 12.65 7.23 -10.95
C GLN A 38 11.49 6.24 -10.98
N ALA A 39 11.79 4.95 -10.96
CA ALA A 39 10.78 3.92 -10.70
C ALA A 39 10.51 3.82 -9.19
N LEU A 40 9.25 3.93 -8.78
CA LEU A 40 8.81 3.70 -7.42
C LEU A 40 7.91 2.47 -7.37
N THR A 41 8.32 1.44 -6.64
CA THR A 41 7.45 0.30 -6.32
C THR A 41 6.91 0.45 -4.91
N VAL A 42 5.63 0.13 -4.70
CA VAL A 42 4.97 0.14 -3.39
C VAL A 42 4.32 -1.22 -3.18
N GLY A 43 4.54 -1.79 -2.00
CA GLY A 43 4.01 -3.09 -1.60
C GLY A 43 3.50 -3.08 -0.17
N ALA A 44 2.76 -4.12 0.19
CA ALA A 44 2.23 -4.35 1.52
C ALA A 44 1.96 -5.85 1.72
N THR A 45 1.76 -6.26 2.96
CA THR A 45 1.36 -7.62 3.31
C THR A 45 -0.16 -7.67 3.42
N LEU A 46 -0.78 -8.58 2.66
CA LEU A 46 -2.20 -8.92 2.81
C LEU A 46 -2.33 -10.08 3.80
N ASN A 47 -3.02 -9.84 4.91
CA ASN A 47 -3.34 -10.86 5.90
C ASN A 47 -4.70 -11.49 5.56
N VAL A 48 -4.65 -12.77 5.20
CA VAL A 48 -5.84 -13.58 4.87
C VAL A 48 -6.09 -14.57 6.00
N GLY A 49 -7.27 -14.47 6.63
CA GLY A 49 -7.68 -15.40 7.67
C GLY A 49 -7.97 -16.80 7.12
N ALA A 50 -7.96 -17.80 8.01
CA ALA A 50 -8.42 -19.14 7.65
C ALA A 50 -9.88 -19.09 7.17
N SER A 51 -10.20 -19.86 6.13
CA SER A 51 -11.55 -19.94 5.55
C SER A 51 -12.12 -18.59 5.09
N GLN A 52 -11.27 -17.63 4.75
CA GLN A 52 -11.70 -16.34 4.22
C GLN A 52 -12.49 -16.53 2.91
N PRO A 53 -13.74 -16.04 2.81
CA PRO A 53 -14.53 -16.19 1.60
C PRO A 53 -13.87 -15.51 0.40
N ALA A 54 -13.89 -16.17 -0.75
CA ALA A 54 -13.47 -15.57 -2.01
C ALA A 54 -14.39 -14.38 -2.35
N GLY A 55 -13.80 -13.31 -2.86
CA GLY A 55 -14.53 -12.11 -3.24
C GLY A 55 -13.61 -10.93 -3.49
N THR A 56 -14.17 -9.84 -3.99
CA THR A 56 -13.46 -8.57 -4.15
C THR A 56 -13.50 -7.82 -2.82
N TYR A 57 -12.34 -7.58 -2.24
CA TYR A 57 -12.18 -6.77 -1.03
C TYR A 57 -11.69 -5.39 -1.42
N VAL A 58 -12.43 -4.36 -1.02
CA VAL A 58 -12.13 -2.96 -1.38
C VAL A 58 -11.89 -2.18 -0.10
N SER A 59 -10.91 -1.27 -0.12
CA SER A 59 -10.77 -0.32 0.97
C SER A 59 -11.86 0.73 0.88
N GLY A 60 -12.63 0.91 1.95
CA GLY A 60 -13.61 2.01 2.05
C GLY A 60 -12.94 3.39 2.14
N THR A 61 -11.69 3.43 2.58
CA THR A 61 -10.87 4.66 2.65
C THR A 61 -9.57 4.46 1.86
N PRO A 62 -9.24 5.34 0.90
CA PRO A 62 -7.97 5.23 0.19
C PRO A 62 -6.78 5.32 1.15
N PHE A 63 -5.78 4.47 0.95
CA PHE A 63 -4.48 4.67 1.58
C PHE A 63 -3.67 5.67 0.75
N THR A 64 -2.85 6.49 1.41
CA THR A 64 -2.10 7.56 0.76
C THR A 64 -0.63 7.21 0.61
N VAL A 65 -0.08 7.42 -0.59
CA VAL A 65 1.35 7.43 -0.86
C VAL A 65 1.72 8.84 -1.32
N THR A 66 2.59 9.51 -0.57
CA THR A 66 3.01 10.88 -0.91
C THR A 66 4.45 10.86 -1.40
N VAL A 67 4.66 11.40 -2.61
CA VAL A 67 5.98 11.62 -3.19
C VAL A 67 6.18 13.12 -3.31
N ASN A 68 7.11 13.65 -2.51
CA ASN A 68 7.55 15.04 -2.63
C ASN A 68 8.81 15.07 -3.47
N TYR A 69 8.85 15.99 -4.42
CA TYR A 69 10.01 16.35 -5.22
C TYR A 69 10.32 17.82 -4.96
N ASN A 70 11.60 18.17 -4.77
CA ASN A 70 12.08 19.54 -4.59
C ASN A 70 12.72 20.02 -5.89
#